data_AF-A0A4R6SF90-F1
#
_entry.id   AF-A0A4R6SF90-F1
#
_cell.length_a   1.000
_cell.length_b   1.000
_cell.length_c   1.000
_cell.angle_alpha   90.00
_cell.angle_beta   90.00
_cell.angle_gamma   90.00
#
_symmetry.space_group_name_H-M   'P 1'
#
loop_
_entity.id
_entity.type
_entity.pdbx_description
1 polymer ?
#
loop_
_entity_poly.entity_id
_entity_poly.type
_entity_poly.pdbx_seq_one_letter_code
_entity_poly.pdbx_strand_id
1 'polypeptide(L)' 'MIEVVTMHRELRASDAERAAAVQRLEHAVGEGRISLAEFEERVGAAHRARTRGELDELTADLPRSLW' A
#
# COMPACT_ATOMS: atom_id res chain seq x y z
N MET A 1 18.73 -15.60 7.71
CA MET A 1 17.80 -15.72 6.57
C MET A 1 17.18 -14.36 6.30
N ILE A 2 17.83 -13.51 5.49
CA ILE A 2 17.33 -12.17 5.12
C ILE A 2 17.04 -12.09 3.60
N GLU A 3 17.54 -13.03 2.79
CA GLU A 3 17.47 -12.93 1.32
C GLU A 3 16.06 -13.04 0.72
N VAL A 4 15.12 -13.76 1.35
CA VAL A 4 13.81 -14.04 0.74
C VAL A 4 12.82 -12.87 0.90
N VAL A 5 12.85 -12.16 2.03
CA VAL A 5 11.93 -11.03 2.31
C VAL A 5 12.28 -9.82 1.44
N THR A 6 13.57 -9.54 1.26
CA THR A 6 14.02 -8.44 0.39
C THR A 6 13.70 -8.74 -1.08
N MET A 7 13.87 -9.99 -1.54
CA MET A 7 13.49 -10.37 -2.91
C MET A 7 12.03 -10.06 -3.21
N HIS A 8 11.11 -10.36 -2.29
CA HIS A 8 9.68 -10.14 -2.52
C HIS A 8 9.32 -8.65 -2.64
N ARG A 9 10.11 -7.79 -1.99
CA ARG A 9 9.91 -6.34 -1.95
C ARG A 9 10.31 -5.66 -3.27
N GLU A 10 11.37 -6.17 -3.90
CA GLU A 10 11.87 -5.71 -5.22
C GLU A 10 11.05 -6.21 -6.41
N LEU A 11 10.14 -7.17 -6.21
CA LEU A 11 9.28 -7.68 -7.27
C LEU A 11 8.36 -6.60 -7.81
N ARG A 12 8.14 -6.61 -9.13
CA ARG A 12 7.20 -5.69 -9.76
C ARG A 12 5.79 -5.86 -9.22
N ALA A 13 5.18 -4.75 -8.85
CA ALA A 13 3.78 -4.70 -8.46
C ALA A 13 2.88 -4.93 -9.68
N SER A 14 1.98 -5.90 -9.55
CA SER A 14 0.85 -6.10 -10.45
C SER A 14 -0.23 -5.05 -10.24
N ASP A 15 -1.16 -4.93 -11.20
CA ASP A 15 -2.34 -4.07 -11.05
C ASP A 15 -3.22 -4.51 -9.88
N ALA A 16 -3.33 -5.83 -9.65
CA ALA A 16 -4.09 -6.38 -8.53
C ALA A 16 -3.52 -5.95 -7.17
N GLU A 17 -2.19 -5.90 -7.05
CA GLU A 17 -1.52 -5.44 -5.83
C GLU A 17 -1.69 -3.94 -5.61
N ARG A 18 -1.59 -3.13 -6.69
CA ARG A 18 -1.92 -1.70 -6.63
C ARG A 18 -3.37 -1.48 -6.18
N ALA A 19 -4.31 -2.23 -6.76
CA ALA A 19 -5.73 -2.14 -6.38
C ALA A 19 -5.99 -2.56 -4.93
N ALA A 20 -5.28 -3.58 -4.42
CA ALA A 20 -5.36 -3.99 -3.03
C ALA A 20 -4.82 -2.91 -2.07
N ALA A 21 -3.73 -2.24 -2.44
CA ALA A 21 -3.22 -1.12 -1.65
C ALA A 21 -4.21 0.05 -1.62
N VAL A 22 -4.84 0.41 -2.75
CA VAL A 22 -5.86 1.45 -2.80
C VAL A 22 -7.08 1.10 -1.93
N GLN A 23 -7.58 -0.13 -1.98
CA GLN A 23 -8.69 -0.57 -1.12
C GLN A 23 -8.36 -0.44 0.38
N ARG A 24 -7.12 -0.75 0.77
CA ARG A 24 -6.67 -0.54 2.17
C ARG A 24 -6.68 0.94 2.54
N LEU A 25 -6.25 1.82 1.65
CA LEU A 25 -6.28 3.27 1.85
C LEU A 25 -7.73 3.79 1.93
N GLU A 26 -8.64 3.28 1.09
CA GLU A 26 -10.07 3.62 1.10
C GLU A 26 -10.72 3.28 2.46
N HIS A 27 -10.41 2.10 3.00
CA HIS A 27 -10.87 1.72 4.33
C HIS A 27 -10.31 2.65 5.42
N ALA A 28 -9.01 2.97 5.35
CA ALA A 28 -8.35 3.82 6.33
C ALA A 28 -8.92 5.26 6.35
N VAL A 29 -9.22 5.84 5.19
CA VAL A 29 -9.87 7.16 5.11
C VAL A 29 -11.32 7.10 5.56
N GLY A 30 -12.06 6.04 5.20
CA GLY A 30 -13.44 5.82 5.64
C GLY A 30 -13.59 5.71 7.16
N GLU A 31 -12.56 5.18 7.83
CA GLU A 31 -12.50 5.11 9.30
C GLU A 31 -11.81 6.31 9.95
N GLY A 32 -11.38 7.31 9.16
CA GLY A 32 -10.76 8.53 9.67
C GLY A 32 -9.35 8.37 10.22
N ARG A 33 -8.62 7.29 9.88
CA ARG A 33 -7.22 7.09 10.32
C ARG A 33 -6.23 7.93 9.54
N ILE A 34 -6.56 8.23 8.29
CA ILE A 34 -5.82 9.17 7.44
C ILE A 34 -6.79 10.24 6.95
N SER A 35 -6.28 11.43 6.67
CA SER A 35 -7.08 12.49 6.08
C SER A 35 -7.41 12.22 4.61
N LEU A 36 -8.40 12.92 4.05
CA LEU A 36 -8.70 12.83 2.62
C LEU A 36 -7.52 13.28 1.74
N ALA A 37 -6.80 14.34 2.15
CA ALA A 37 -5.63 14.82 1.42
C ALA A 37 -4.50 13.79 1.41
N GLU A 38 -4.25 13.14 2.56
CA GLU A 38 -3.26 12.08 2.66
C GLU A 38 -3.66 10.83 1.86
N PHE A 39 -4.95 10.50 1.84
CA PHE A 39 -5.49 9.45 0.98
C PHE A 39 -5.21 9.73 -0.50
N GLU A 40 -5.51 10.93 -0.99
CA GLU A 40 -5.25 11.31 -2.39
C GLU A 40 -3.76 11.21 -2.76
N GLU A 41 -2.87 11.66 -1.87
CA GLU A 41 -1.42 11.54 -2.05
C GLU A 41 -0.97 10.08 -2.15
N ARG A 42 -1.38 9.26 -1.18
CA ARG A 42 -1.00 7.84 -1.11
C ARG A 42 -1.60 7.03 -2.26
N VAL A 43 -2.82 7.31 -2.70
CA VAL A 43 -3.43 6.66 -3.88
C VAL A 43 -2.67 7.03 -5.16
N GLY A 44 -2.31 8.31 -5.33
CA GLY A 44 -1.46 8.74 -6.43
C GLY A 44 -0.11 8.01 -6.44
N ALA A 45 0.51 7.82 -5.27
CA ALA A 45 1.74 7.04 -5.13
C ALA A 45 1.53 5.56 -5.44
N ALA A 46 0.44 4.94 -4.97
CA ALA A 46 0.12 3.54 -5.24
C ALA A 46 -0.02 3.25 -6.75
N HIS A 47 -0.64 4.16 -7.51
CA HIS A 47 -0.74 4.03 -8.97
C HIS A 47 0.62 4.13 -9.69
N ARG A 48 1.58 4.84 -9.12
CA ARG A 48 2.94 4.99 -9.68
C ARG A 48 3.93 3.94 -9.17
N ALA A 49 3.57 3.21 -8.13
CA ALA A 49 4.42 2.18 -7.53
C ALA A 49 4.77 1.10 -8.56
N ARG A 50 6.08 0.84 -8.66
CA ARG A 50 6.68 -0.15 -9.55
C ARG A 50 6.92 -1.46 -8.84
N THR A 51 7.11 -1.43 -7.52
CA THR A 51 7.52 -2.58 -6.69
C THR A 51 6.53 -2.84 -5.56
N ARG A 52 6.52 -4.07 -5.06
CA ARG A 52 5.73 -4.44 -3.88
C ARG A 52 6.17 -3.68 -2.63
N GLY A 53 7.45 -3.33 -2.53
CA GLY A 53 8.00 -2.53 -1.45
C GLY A 53 7.42 -1.13 -1.34
N GLU A 54 7.32 -0.44 -2.47
CA GLU A 54 6.68 0.88 -2.50
C GLU A 54 5.21 0.79 -2.04
N LEU A 55 4.48 -0.27 -2.39
CA LEU A 55 3.12 -0.48 -1.91
C LEU A 55 3.05 -0.80 -0.40
N ASP A 56 3.99 -1.59 0.11
CA ASP A 56 4.09 -1.90 1.53
C ASP A 56 4.32 -0.63 2.36
N GLU A 57 5.16 0.31 1.90
CA GLU A 57 5.44 1.58 2.59
C GLU A 57 4.20 2.44 2.74
N LEU A 58 3.38 2.53 1.69
CA LEU A 58 2.17 3.34 1.68
C LEU A 58 1.11 2.88 2.68
N THR A 59 1.20 1.65 3.20
CA THR A 59 0.24 1.08 4.15
C THR A 59 0.89 0.53 5.42
N ALA A 60 2.18 0.83 5.65
CA ALA A 60 2.98 0.26 6.73
C ALA A 60 2.50 0.65 8.13
N ASP A 61 1.98 1.87 8.26
CA ASP A 61 1.40 2.46 9.46
C ASP A 61 -0.09 2.14 9.64
N LEU A 62 -0.71 1.52 8.62
CA LEU A 62 -2.11 1.15 8.66
C LEU A 62 -2.28 -0.28 9.17
N PRO A 63 -3.35 -0.55 9.94
CA PRO A 63 -3.64 -1.91 10.37
C PRO A 63 -3.79 -2.81 9.14
N ARG A 64 -3.16 -3.99 9.18
CA ARG A 64 -3.52 -5.05 8.23
C ARG A 64 -4.96 -5.40 8.55
N SER A 65 -5.90 -5.06 7.66
CA SER A 65 -7.32 -5.27 7.91
C SER A 65 -7.57 -6.73 8.33
N LEU A 66 -8.27 -6.91 9.45
CA LEU A 66 -8.66 -8.20 10.03
C LEU A 66 -10.19 -8.41 10.00
N TRP A 67 -10.92 -7.59 9.25
CA TRP A 67 -12.38 -7.57 9.17
C TRP A 67 -12.84 -7.79 7.73
#